data_AF-A0A0R0KHW8-F1
#
_entry.id   AF-A0A0R0KHW8-F1
#
_cell.length_a   1.000
_cell.length_b   1.000
_cell.length_c   1.000
_cell.angle_alpha   90.00
_cell.angle_beta   90.00
_cell.angle_gamma   90.00
#
_symmetry.space_group_name_H-M   'P 1'
#
loop_
_entity.id
_entity.type
_entity.pdbx_description
1 polymer ?
#
loop_
_entity_poly.entity_id
_entity_poly.type
_entity_poly.pdbx_seq_one_letter_code
_entity_poly.pdbx_strand_id
1 'polypeptide(L)'
;MNNNNLFVPILTGLLPFMLSTILQAKNTIDTEITQQLFLRRKHREGFSSTFFYANKEEFKGVDSVEPDPSGFCKQVAVLFKEWYRICEFPGANDTASAHFILQLHQNGLLKGDDVTDHFFRQLMELAIAHCLSTEVINLGSLQSQPPTMSFLAIDIYAKLVFSILKGSNELVLLSKIMAVTVRFIIKDAEEKNALFNPRPVFRLFINWLLDLGLLEPVTDGANLQILTVFANAFHALQPLKVPAFSFAWLELISHRSFMPKMLTGNGQKGWPYIQRLLVDLFQFMEPFLRHAELGEPVRVLYKGTLRVLLVLLHDFPEFLCDYHFTFCDVIPSSCIQMRNIILSACPRSMRLPDPSTPKLKIDLLQEINQSPSILSEVDAALKAKQIKTHVDEYLKTRQPSWSFLSELKYKLLLSPNEAASAGTRYNRPLINSLVLYVGMQAIHQLQERTPHTQTSANAVPVVALFSVDTALDIFKTLIVDLDSEGRYLFLNAIANQLRYPNTNTHYFSLLLLHLFEDSNLEVIQEQITRVLLERLFVERPHPWGILITFLELYRNPRYNFRNRSFITPEIEKLFESVVSRAGPKPVDES
;
A
#
# COMPACT_ATOMS: atom_id res chain seq x y z
N MET A 1 -15.41 -21.13 -37.71
CA MET A 1 -14.01 -21.59 -37.64
C MET A 1 -13.19 -20.44 -37.07
N ASN A 2 -13.21 -20.32 -35.75
CA ASN A 2 -12.17 -20.79 -34.81
C ASN A 2 -10.88 -19.97 -34.93
N ASN A 3 -10.80 -18.91 -34.13
CA ASN A 3 -9.62 -18.56 -33.33
C ASN A 3 -9.94 -17.32 -32.48
N ASN A 4 -10.61 -17.53 -31.34
CA ASN A 4 -10.70 -16.55 -30.25
C ASN A 4 -10.43 -17.23 -28.88
N ASN A 5 -9.61 -18.29 -28.87
CA ASN A 5 -9.02 -18.81 -27.64
C ASN A 5 -8.00 -17.79 -27.11
N LEU A 6 -8.50 -16.72 -26.47
CA LEU A 6 -7.72 -15.79 -25.64
C LEU A 6 -7.13 -16.51 -24.40
N PHE A 7 -7.61 -17.73 -24.11
CA PHE A 7 -7.21 -18.53 -22.96
C PHE A 7 -5.78 -19.08 -23.06
N VAL A 8 -5.32 -19.48 -24.24
CA VAL A 8 -4.00 -20.13 -24.40
C VAL A 8 -2.84 -19.11 -24.46
N PRO A 9 -2.90 -18.01 -25.24
CA PRO A 9 -1.76 -17.08 -25.37
C PRO A 9 -1.45 -16.32 -24.07
N ILE A 10 -2.46 -16.03 -23.25
CA ILE A 10 -2.29 -15.26 -22.00
C ILE A 10 -1.71 -16.14 -20.88
N LEU A 11 -2.08 -17.42 -20.82
CA LEU A 11 -1.48 -18.42 -19.91
C LEU A 11 -0.09 -18.87 -20.35
N THR A 12 0.21 -18.87 -21.65
CA THR A 12 1.51 -19.32 -22.19
C THR A 12 2.56 -18.20 -22.34
N GLY A 13 2.15 -16.92 -22.45
CA GLY A 13 3.08 -15.80 -22.62
C GLY A 13 3.48 -15.07 -21.33
N LEU A 14 2.51 -14.78 -20.45
CA LEU A 14 2.72 -13.94 -19.25
C LEU A 14 3.01 -14.76 -17.99
N LEU A 15 2.41 -15.96 -17.87
CA LEU A 15 2.58 -16.82 -16.70
C LEU A 15 4.02 -17.35 -16.54
N PRO A 16 4.72 -17.85 -17.60
CA PRO A 16 6.08 -18.37 -17.45
C PRO A 16 7.12 -17.29 -17.13
N PHE A 17 6.91 -16.05 -17.60
CA PHE A 17 7.80 -14.91 -17.33
C PHE A 17 7.59 -14.36 -15.90
N MET A 18 6.34 -14.33 -15.44
CA MET A 18 6.01 -14.07 -14.02
C MET A 18 6.54 -15.19 -13.13
N LEU A 19 6.34 -16.46 -13.50
CA LEU A 19 6.84 -17.63 -12.79
C LEU A 19 8.37 -17.67 -12.73
N SER A 20 9.12 -17.33 -13.78
CA SER A 20 10.60 -17.35 -13.74
C SER A 20 11.16 -16.25 -12.84
N THR A 21 10.56 -15.07 -12.85
CA THR A 21 10.92 -13.93 -11.99
C THR A 21 10.54 -14.19 -10.52
N ILE A 22 9.42 -14.90 -10.30
CA ILE A 22 8.95 -15.35 -8.99
C ILE A 22 9.78 -16.54 -8.48
N LEU A 23 10.17 -17.52 -9.32
CA LEU A 23 11.04 -18.65 -8.95
C LEU A 23 12.47 -18.22 -8.59
N GLN A 24 12.99 -17.16 -9.21
CA GLN A 24 14.24 -16.52 -8.76
C GLN A 24 14.07 -15.73 -7.45
N ALA A 25 12.85 -15.29 -7.11
CA ALA A 25 12.55 -14.65 -5.82
C ALA A 25 12.32 -15.70 -4.70
N LYS A 26 11.71 -16.84 -5.04
CA LYS A 26 11.42 -18.00 -4.19
C LYS A 26 12.66 -18.51 -3.43
N ASN A 27 13.76 -18.76 -4.14
CA ASN A 27 14.97 -19.32 -3.53
C ASN A 27 15.70 -18.37 -2.56
N THR A 28 15.44 -17.06 -2.61
CA THR A 28 16.08 -16.07 -1.73
C THR A 28 15.18 -15.69 -0.55
N ILE A 29 13.87 -15.90 -0.65
CA ILE A 29 12.88 -15.43 0.32
C ILE A 29 12.51 -16.53 1.34
N ASP A 30 12.46 -17.80 0.94
CA ASP A 30 12.05 -18.92 1.81
C ASP A 30 13.00 -19.18 3.00
N THR A 31 14.29 -18.92 2.83
CA THR A 31 15.31 -19.09 3.88
C THR A 31 15.30 -17.97 4.93
N GLU A 32 14.89 -16.76 4.55
CA GLU A 32 14.99 -15.56 5.38
C GLU A 32 13.68 -15.27 6.14
N ILE A 33 12.52 -15.57 5.52
CA ILE A 33 11.19 -15.40 6.14
C ILE A 33 10.96 -16.39 7.28
N THR A 34 11.36 -17.66 7.11
CA THR A 34 11.07 -18.72 8.09
C THR A 34 11.85 -18.51 9.41
N GLN A 35 13.04 -17.93 9.35
CA GLN A 35 13.84 -17.61 10.55
C GLN A 35 13.34 -16.38 11.32
N GLN A 36 12.82 -15.35 10.64
CA GLN A 36 12.37 -14.13 11.32
C GLN A 36 10.99 -14.27 11.99
N LEU A 37 10.10 -15.10 11.42
CA LEU A 37 8.76 -15.37 11.97
C LEU A 37 8.79 -16.19 13.26
N PHE A 38 9.82 -17.03 13.47
CA PHE A 38 9.97 -17.85 14.68
C PHE A 38 10.34 -17.02 15.93
N LEU A 39 11.11 -15.95 15.76
CA LEU A 39 11.68 -15.17 16.87
C LEU A 39 10.72 -14.15 17.48
N ARG A 40 9.65 -13.74 16.78
CA ARG A 40 8.80 -12.61 17.19
C ARG A 40 7.45 -12.98 17.79
N ARG A 41 7.17 -14.28 17.95
CA ARG A 41 5.91 -14.84 18.51
C ARG A 41 5.70 -14.60 20.02
N LYS A 42 6.53 -13.80 20.71
CA LYS A 42 6.61 -13.83 22.19
C LYS A 42 6.19 -12.58 22.99
N HIS A 43 5.66 -11.51 22.41
CA HIS A 43 5.21 -10.33 23.17
C HIS A 43 4.24 -9.50 22.29
N ARG A 44 3.17 -8.84 22.74
CA ARG A 44 2.44 -8.66 24.01
C ARG A 44 1.14 -7.91 23.63
N GLU A 45 0.09 -8.02 24.44
CA GLU A 45 -1.26 -7.44 24.22
C GLU A 45 -1.48 -6.08 24.92
N GLY A 46 -2.43 -5.25 24.42
CA GLY A 46 -3.32 -4.44 25.28
C GLY A 46 -3.66 -2.97 24.95
N PHE A 47 -4.86 -2.76 24.35
CA PHE A 47 -5.91 -1.73 24.58
C PHE A 47 -5.99 -0.28 23.96
N SER A 48 -7.12 -0.10 23.23
CA SER A 48 -8.11 0.99 22.91
C SER A 48 -7.89 2.49 23.28
N SER A 49 -7.91 3.44 22.32
CA SER A 49 -9.01 4.26 21.67
C SER A 49 -9.50 5.49 22.48
N THR A 50 -9.35 6.75 22.03
CA THR A 50 -10.32 7.47 21.13
C THR A 50 -9.80 8.83 20.56
N PHE A 51 -10.47 9.26 19.48
CA PHE A 51 -10.41 10.39 18.51
C PHE A 51 -9.68 11.73 18.77
N PHE A 52 -9.21 12.39 17.67
CA PHE A 52 -9.37 13.81 17.25
C PHE A 52 -8.52 14.11 15.97
N TYR A 53 -9.04 14.91 15.02
CA TYR A 53 -8.51 15.22 13.66
C TYR A 53 -7.75 16.57 13.59
N ALA A 54 -6.67 16.69 12.78
CA ALA A 54 -6.09 17.93 12.18
C ALA A 54 -4.77 17.59 11.42
N ASN A 55 -4.21 18.31 10.43
CA ASN A 55 -4.61 19.33 9.45
C ASN A 55 -3.59 19.20 8.29
N LYS A 56 -4.04 19.32 7.03
CA LYS A 56 -3.21 19.35 5.81
C LYS A 56 -2.89 20.82 5.51
N GLU A 57 -1.63 21.25 5.54
CA GLU A 57 -1.08 22.37 4.74
C GLU A 57 0.27 22.80 5.31
N GLU A 58 1.41 22.31 4.79
CA GLU A 58 2.72 22.92 5.16
C GLU A 58 3.89 22.70 4.16
N PHE A 59 3.69 22.04 3.01
CA PHE A 59 4.80 21.72 2.07
C PHE A 59 4.61 22.26 0.64
N LYS A 60 3.71 23.24 0.45
CA LYS A 60 3.54 23.91 -0.85
C LYS A 60 4.25 25.26 -0.83
N GLY A 61 5.48 25.29 -1.32
CA GLY A 61 6.25 26.52 -1.52
C GLY A 61 7.58 26.21 -2.18
N VAL A 62 7.61 26.29 -3.52
CA VAL A 62 8.86 26.43 -4.28
C VAL A 62 8.97 27.92 -4.55
N ASP A 63 9.57 28.65 -3.62
CA ASP A 63 9.93 30.06 -3.84
C ASP A 63 11.45 30.23 -3.70
N SER A 64 11.92 31.15 -4.53
CA SER A 64 13.31 31.49 -4.86
C SER A 64 14.26 31.55 -3.65
N VAL A 65 15.36 30.81 -3.76
CA VAL A 65 16.48 30.90 -2.82
C VAL A 65 17.20 32.23 -3.03
N GLU A 66 17.10 33.15 -2.06
CA GLU A 66 17.95 34.35 -2.02
C GLU A 66 19.44 33.94 -1.94
N PRO A 67 20.37 34.73 -2.53
CA PRO A 67 21.79 34.44 -2.48
C PRO A 67 22.34 34.55 -1.04
N ASP A 68 23.25 33.64 -0.68
CA ASP A 68 23.86 33.61 0.66
C ASP A 68 24.59 34.94 0.98
N PRO A 69 24.48 35.47 2.22
CA PRO A 69 25.24 36.65 2.63
C PRO A 69 26.75 36.44 2.46
N SER A 70 27.47 37.47 2.02
CA SER A 70 28.90 37.38 1.74
C SER A 70 29.69 36.89 2.97
N GLY A 71 30.40 35.77 2.85
CA GLY A 71 31.22 35.19 3.93
C GLY A 71 30.48 34.21 4.84
N PHE A 72 29.16 34.05 4.69
CA PHE A 72 28.35 33.16 5.52
C PHE A 72 28.80 31.69 5.42
N CYS A 73 29.08 31.19 4.21
CA CYS A 73 29.60 29.82 4.03
C CYS A 73 30.89 29.55 4.83
N LYS A 74 31.80 30.53 4.91
CA LYS A 74 33.04 30.41 5.69
C LYS A 74 32.76 30.38 7.19
N GLN A 75 31.80 31.19 7.65
CA GLN A 75 31.36 31.18 9.05
C GLN A 75 30.77 29.83 9.43
N VAL A 76 29.87 29.27 8.60
CA VAL A 76 29.26 27.95 8.85
C VAL A 76 30.32 26.84 8.86
N ALA A 77 31.29 26.87 7.94
CA ALA A 77 32.38 25.90 7.92
C ALA A 77 33.26 25.95 9.18
N VAL A 78 33.51 27.14 9.73
CA VAL A 78 34.25 27.32 10.99
C VAL A 78 33.46 26.72 12.16
N LEU A 79 32.16 27.05 12.26
CA LEU A 79 31.27 26.50 13.30
C LEU A 79 31.16 24.97 13.22
N PHE A 80 31.06 24.42 12.00
CA PHE A 80 30.98 22.97 11.82
C PHE A 80 32.27 22.26 12.23
N LYS A 81 33.43 22.86 11.95
CA LYS A 81 34.74 22.35 12.39
C LYS A 81 34.91 22.44 13.91
N GLU A 82 34.39 23.50 14.54
CA GLU A 82 34.35 23.63 15.99
C GLU A 82 33.48 22.53 16.62
N TRP A 83 32.28 22.33 16.10
CA TRP A 83 31.39 21.25 16.54
C TRP A 83 32.02 19.86 16.38
N TYR A 84 32.68 19.62 15.26
CA TYR A 84 33.43 18.39 15.01
C TYR A 84 34.47 18.13 16.11
N ARG A 85 35.26 19.15 16.47
CA ARG A 85 36.25 19.03 17.56
C ARG A 85 35.59 18.71 18.89
N ILE A 86 34.46 19.35 19.22
CA ILE A 86 33.70 19.05 20.45
C ILE A 86 33.28 17.58 20.48
N CYS A 87 32.91 17.01 19.32
CA CYS A 87 32.49 15.62 19.22
C CYS A 87 33.63 14.59 19.26
N GLU A 88 34.86 14.95 18.86
CA GLU A 88 36.02 14.03 18.86
C GLU A 88 36.54 13.70 20.27
N PHE A 89 36.35 14.57 21.26
CA PHE A 89 36.83 14.31 22.61
C PHE A 89 35.94 13.27 23.33
N PRO A 90 36.49 12.11 23.74
CA PRO A 90 35.73 11.08 24.44
C PRO A 90 35.17 11.64 25.75
N GLY A 91 33.85 11.56 25.92
CA GLY A 91 33.16 12.15 27.07
C GLY A 91 32.71 13.59 26.86
N ALA A 92 32.35 13.97 25.62
CA ALA A 92 31.69 15.24 25.25
C ALA A 92 30.93 15.81 26.43
N ASN A 93 31.55 16.79 27.11
CA ASN A 93 31.01 17.35 28.34
C ASN A 93 29.68 17.98 27.92
N ASP A 94 28.54 17.48 28.41
CA ASP A 94 27.21 18.00 28.04
C ASP A 94 27.17 19.54 28.13
N THR A 95 28.01 20.10 29.00
CA THR A 95 28.33 21.53 29.15
C THR A 95 28.95 22.19 27.92
N ALA A 96 29.94 21.60 27.26
CA ALA A 96 30.55 22.13 26.04
C ALA A 96 29.56 22.11 24.87
N SER A 97 28.78 21.02 24.75
CA SER A 97 27.70 20.93 23.77
C SER A 97 26.65 21.99 24.03
N ALA A 98 26.16 22.13 25.27
CA ALA A 98 25.18 23.15 25.64
C ALA A 98 25.69 24.57 25.41
N HIS A 99 26.96 24.86 25.72
CA HIS A 99 27.57 26.16 25.46
C HIS A 99 27.63 26.48 23.96
N PHE A 100 27.97 25.49 23.13
CA PHE A 100 27.95 25.64 21.67
C PHE A 100 26.53 25.92 21.15
N ILE A 101 25.52 25.19 21.63
CA ILE A 101 24.11 25.45 21.24
C ILE A 101 23.66 26.85 21.67
N LEU A 102 24.03 27.31 22.87
CA LEU A 102 23.74 28.68 23.33
C LEU A 102 24.40 29.73 22.43
N GLN A 103 25.64 29.50 21.99
CA GLN A 103 26.33 30.37 21.03
C GLN A 103 25.58 30.44 19.69
N LEU A 104 25.04 29.32 19.18
CA LEU A 104 24.22 29.31 17.96
C LEU A 104 22.92 30.13 18.13
N HIS A 105 22.27 30.05 19.29
CA HIS A 105 21.10 30.88 19.61
C HIS A 105 21.45 32.37 19.66
N GLN A 106 22.56 32.73 20.33
CA GLN A 106 23.03 34.12 20.44
C GLN A 106 23.41 34.71 19.08
N ASN A 107 23.98 33.90 18.19
CA ASN A 107 24.29 34.28 16.82
C ASN A 107 23.04 34.38 15.93
N GLY A 108 21.84 34.08 16.45
CA GLY A 108 20.59 34.16 15.71
C GLY A 108 20.38 33.07 14.66
N LEU A 109 21.20 32.02 14.65
CA LEU A 109 21.14 30.96 13.63
C LEU A 109 19.94 30.01 13.81
N LEU A 110 19.32 30.00 14.99
CA LEU A 110 18.25 29.07 15.38
C LEU A 110 16.90 29.78 15.63
N LYS A 111 16.69 30.98 15.05
CA LYS A 111 15.46 31.77 15.22
C LYS A 111 14.28 31.24 14.42
N GLY A 112 14.53 30.42 13.40
CA GLY A 112 13.50 29.94 12.48
C GLY A 112 13.14 30.98 11.42
N ASP A 113 14.07 31.86 11.04
CA ASP A 113 13.99 32.81 9.92
C ASP A 113 14.78 32.28 8.70
N ASP A 114 14.99 33.07 7.66
CA ASP A 114 15.71 32.64 6.45
C ASP A 114 17.18 32.32 6.75
N VAL A 115 17.80 33.01 7.72
CA VAL A 115 19.18 32.73 8.16
C VAL A 115 19.30 31.32 8.71
N THR A 116 18.29 30.85 9.45
CA THR A 116 18.21 29.44 9.89
C THR A 116 18.17 28.48 8.70
N ASP A 117 17.45 28.80 7.62
CA ASP A 117 17.40 27.96 6.42
C ASP A 117 18.74 27.89 5.70
N HIS A 118 19.40 29.04 5.53
CA HIS A 118 20.74 29.13 4.98
C HIS A 118 21.74 28.32 5.81
N PHE A 119 21.66 28.39 7.14
CA PHE A 119 22.55 27.67 8.05
C PHE A 119 22.47 26.15 7.86
N PHE A 120 21.27 25.58 7.92
CA PHE A 120 21.09 24.12 7.77
C PHE A 120 21.36 23.63 6.34
N ARG A 121 21.06 24.45 5.33
CA ARG A 121 21.44 24.14 3.94
C ARG A 121 22.96 24.04 3.78
N GLN A 122 23.70 25.03 4.29
CA GLN A 122 25.16 25.05 4.23
C GLN A 122 25.81 23.91 5.01
N LEU A 123 25.29 23.54 6.18
CA LEU A 123 25.77 22.38 6.94
C LEU A 123 25.63 21.08 6.13
N MET A 124 24.48 20.90 5.48
CA MET A 124 24.21 19.73 4.65
C MET A 124 25.10 19.69 3.40
N GLU A 125 25.29 20.82 2.72
CA GLU A 125 26.24 20.96 1.60
C GLU A 125 27.66 20.54 2.01
N LEU A 126 28.17 21.06 3.13
CA LEU A 126 29.49 20.73 3.66
C LEU A 126 29.62 19.24 4.03
N ALA A 127 28.62 18.69 4.71
CA ALA A 127 28.65 17.30 5.16
C ALA A 127 28.60 16.32 3.98
N ILE A 128 27.77 16.59 2.97
CA ILE A 128 27.65 15.79 1.76
C ILE A 128 28.91 15.92 0.89
N ALA A 129 29.42 17.13 0.68
CA ALA A 129 30.64 17.36 -0.08
C ALA A 129 31.83 16.60 0.53
N HIS A 130 31.99 16.64 1.85
CA HIS A 130 33.01 15.86 2.55
C HIS A 130 32.81 14.36 2.31
N CYS A 131 31.59 13.85 2.51
CA CYS A 131 31.25 12.44 2.31
C CYS A 131 31.61 11.94 0.90
N LEU A 132 31.20 12.68 -0.14
CA LEU A 132 31.48 12.33 -1.54
C LEU A 132 32.98 12.46 -1.91
N SER A 133 33.68 13.43 -1.35
CA SER A 133 35.12 13.60 -1.62
C SER A 133 35.97 12.42 -1.13
N THR A 134 35.56 11.76 -0.03
CA THR A 134 36.27 10.58 0.48
C THR A 134 36.17 9.37 -0.42
N GLU A 135 35.05 9.23 -1.16
CA GLU A 135 34.89 8.16 -2.16
C GLU A 135 35.86 8.36 -3.34
N VAL A 136 36.01 9.60 -3.81
CA VAL A 136 36.94 9.95 -4.91
C VAL A 136 38.40 9.72 -4.52
N ILE A 137 38.77 10.06 -3.28
CA ILE A 137 40.13 9.85 -2.77
C ILE A 137 40.45 8.34 -2.66
N ASN A 138 39.49 7.55 -2.20
CA ASN A 138 39.67 6.10 -2.03
C ASN A 138 39.74 5.34 -3.36
N LEU A 139 39.04 5.83 -4.41
CA LEU A 139 39.15 5.34 -5.80
C LEU A 139 40.56 5.56 -6.39
N GLY A 140 41.31 6.56 -5.92
CA GLY A 140 42.69 6.84 -6.35
C GLY A 140 43.76 5.98 -5.66
N SER A 141 43.40 5.17 -4.66
CA SER A 141 44.33 4.29 -3.95
C SER A 141 44.32 2.88 -4.56
N LEU A 142 45.51 2.35 -4.90
CA LEU A 142 45.71 1.01 -5.51
C LEU A 142 45.43 -0.16 -4.53
N GLN A 143 44.52 -0.02 -3.56
CA GLN A 143 44.20 -1.06 -2.60
C GLN A 143 42.95 -1.85 -3.00
N SER A 144 43.03 -3.17 -2.89
CA SER A 144 42.01 -4.18 -3.26
C SER A 144 40.76 -4.22 -2.37
N GLN A 145 40.46 -3.14 -1.66
CA GLN A 145 39.25 -2.99 -0.84
C GLN A 145 38.24 -2.09 -1.58
N PRO A 146 36.94 -2.41 -1.56
CA PRO A 146 35.94 -1.53 -2.15
C PRO A 146 36.03 -0.14 -1.50
N PRO A 147 35.95 0.96 -2.27
CA PRO A 147 36.06 2.31 -1.73
C PRO A 147 34.99 2.53 -0.67
N THR A 148 35.43 2.75 0.57
CA THR A 148 34.54 3.00 1.71
C THR A 148 34.31 4.51 1.85
N MET A 149 33.06 4.93 1.70
CA MET A 149 32.64 6.32 1.93
C MET A 149 32.62 6.61 3.43
N SER A 150 33.21 7.73 3.85
CA SER A 150 33.17 8.15 5.26
C SER A 150 31.91 8.95 5.55
N PHE A 151 31.04 8.40 6.41
CA PHE A 151 29.83 9.08 6.88
C PHE A 151 30.06 9.99 8.09
N LEU A 152 31.31 10.18 8.53
CA LEU A 152 31.63 10.91 9.76
C LEU A 152 31.04 12.32 9.77
N ALA A 153 31.18 13.08 8.68
CA ALA A 153 30.61 14.43 8.60
C ALA A 153 29.08 14.42 8.69
N ILE A 154 28.42 13.40 8.11
CA ILE A 154 26.97 13.22 8.20
C ILE A 154 26.55 12.89 9.64
N ASP A 155 27.27 11.99 10.31
CA ASP A 155 26.99 11.59 11.69
C ASP A 155 27.19 12.78 12.66
N ILE A 156 28.22 13.60 12.43
CA ILE A 156 28.50 14.82 13.21
C ILE A 156 27.42 15.89 13.00
N TYR A 157 26.95 16.06 11.76
CA TYR A 157 25.83 16.94 11.46
C TYR A 157 24.53 16.44 12.12
N ALA A 158 24.27 15.13 12.07
CA ALA A 158 23.10 14.54 12.71
C ALA A 158 23.09 14.80 14.22
N LYS A 159 24.24 14.60 14.88
CA LYS A 159 24.42 14.87 16.31
C LYS A 159 24.23 16.33 16.68
N LEU A 160 24.61 17.27 15.80
CA LEU A 160 24.35 18.70 16.00
C LEU A 160 22.84 18.97 16.06
N VAL A 161 22.11 18.48 15.06
CA VAL A 161 20.65 18.64 14.99
C VAL A 161 19.97 18.01 16.20
N PHE A 162 20.37 16.80 16.59
CA PHE A 162 19.86 16.18 17.82
C PHE A 162 20.12 17.05 19.06
N SER A 163 21.34 17.60 19.20
CA SER A 163 21.70 18.44 20.34
C SER A 163 20.93 19.76 20.38
N ILE A 164 20.64 20.34 19.21
CA ILE A 164 19.77 21.53 19.06
C ILE A 164 18.34 21.20 19.49
N LEU A 165 17.82 20.05 19.03
CA LEU A 165 16.44 19.61 19.28
C LEU A 165 16.22 18.99 20.66
N LYS A 166 17.24 18.93 21.53
CA LYS A 166 17.09 18.56 22.95
C LYS A 166 16.57 19.74 23.81
N GLY A 167 16.53 20.96 23.27
CA GLY A 167 16.07 22.19 23.96
C GLY A 167 14.64 22.61 23.59
N SER A 168 14.09 23.64 24.24
CA SER A 168 12.71 24.12 24.00
C SER A 168 12.44 24.65 22.57
N ASN A 169 11.27 24.34 21.98
CA ASN A 169 10.80 24.60 20.58
C ASN A 169 11.18 23.56 19.50
N GLU A 170 11.23 22.28 19.88
CA GLU A 170 11.70 21.16 19.07
C GLU A 170 10.93 20.95 17.75
N LEU A 171 9.59 21.00 17.75
CA LEU A 171 8.79 20.57 16.60
C LEU A 171 8.75 21.57 15.44
N VAL A 172 8.70 22.87 15.73
CA VAL A 172 8.70 23.91 14.69
C VAL A 172 10.07 23.95 14.01
N LEU A 173 11.14 23.90 14.81
CA LEU A 173 12.50 23.88 14.28
C LEU A 173 12.78 22.58 13.52
N LEU A 174 12.35 21.43 14.02
CA LEU A 174 12.43 20.16 13.30
C LEU A 174 11.72 20.23 11.95
N SER A 175 10.50 20.76 11.91
CA SER A 175 9.74 20.91 10.66
C SER A 175 10.47 21.81 9.66
N LYS A 176 11.12 22.87 10.14
CA LYS A 176 11.93 23.77 9.31
C LYS A 176 13.21 23.11 8.78
N ILE A 177 13.96 22.42 9.64
CA ILE A 177 15.14 21.61 9.24
C ILE A 177 14.74 20.56 8.20
N MET A 178 13.59 19.93 8.40
CA MET A 178 13.04 18.92 7.50
C MET A 178 12.68 19.53 6.14
N ALA A 179 12.04 20.70 6.13
CA ALA A 179 11.70 21.42 4.89
C ALA A 179 12.96 21.84 4.10
N VAL A 180 14.00 22.35 4.79
CA VAL A 180 15.29 22.68 4.17
C VAL A 180 15.93 21.43 3.56
N THR A 181 15.90 20.31 4.29
CA THR A 181 16.43 19.03 3.85
C THR A 181 15.71 18.53 2.59
N VAL A 182 14.37 18.56 2.58
CA VAL A 182 13.56 18.16 1.43
C VAL A 182 13.88 19.03 0.21
N ARG A 183 13.91 20.36 0.35
CA ARG A 183 14.22 21.27 -0.75
C ARG A 183 15.62 21.03 -1.31
N PHE A 184 16.59 20.80 -0.43
CA PHE A 184 17.96 20.48 -0.84
C PHE A 184 18.02 19.19 -1.65
N ILE A 185 17.37 18.11 -1.20
CA ILE A 185 17.41 16.82 -1.91
C ILE A 185 16.78 16.92 -3.29
N ILE A 186 15.63 17.59 -3.40
CA ILE A 186 14.95 17.80 -4.69
C ILE A 186 15.88 18.55 -5.64
N LYS A 187 16.45 19.68 -5.18
CA LYS A 187 17.38 20.48 -5.97
C LYS A 187 18.64 19.70 -6.37
N ASP A 188 19.27 18.98 -5.44
CA ASP A 188 20.50 18.21 -5.70
C ASP A 188 20.25 17.08 -6.70
N ALA A 189 19.08 16.42 -6.62
CA ALA A 189 18.69 15.39 -7.57
C ALA A 189 18.41 15.95 -8.98
N GLU A 190 17.78 17.14 -9.07
CA GLU A 190 17.55 17.83 -10.34
C GLU A 190 18.86 18.29 -10.99
N GLU A 191 19.78 18.88 -10.21
CA GLU A 191 21.05 19.42 -10.70
C GLU A 191 22.05 18.33 -11.08
N LYS A 192 22.17 17.26 -10.28
CA LYS A 192 23.15 16.18 -10.50
C LYS A 192 22.63 15.05 -11.39
N ASN A 193 21.32 14.87 -11.50
CA ASN A 193 20.67 13.82 -12.28
C ASN A 193 21.30 12.44 -12.00
N ALA A 194 21.97 11.81 -12.97
CA ALA A 194 22.60 10.50 -12.81
C ALA A 194 23.74 10.44 -11.77
N LEU A 195 24.31 11.59 -11.39
CA LEU A 195 25.37 11.69 -10.39
C LEU A 195 24.83 11.87 -8.96
N PHE A 196 23.51 11.97 -8.78
CA PHE A 196 22.90 12.09 -7.47
C PHE A 196 23.19 10.84 -6.62
N ASN A 197 23.71 11.03 -5.41
CA ASN A 197 24.01 9.95 -4.49
C ASN A 197 23.09 10.00 -3.27
N PRO A 198 22.15 9.04 -3.11
CA PRO A 198 21.19 9.08 -2.02
C PRO A 198 21.78 8.66 -0.66
N ARG A 199 22.97 8.03 -0.62
CA ARG A 199 23.53 7.40 0.59
C ARG A 199 23.78 8.38 1.76
N PRO A 200 24.37 9.57 1.54
CA PRO A 200 24.60 10.52 2.64
C PRO A 200 23.30 11.00 3.29
N VAL A 201 22.30 11.30 2.46
CA VAL A 201 20.98 11.75 2.91
C VAL A 201 20.21 10.63 3.60
N PHE A 202 20.26 9.41 3.07
CA PHE A 202 19.69 8.23 3.71
C PHE A 202 20.25 8.03 5.13
N ARG A 203 21.58 8.08 5.27
CA ARG A 203 22.26 7.98 6.57
C ARG A 203 21.81 9.06 7.53
N LEU A 204 21.70 10.30 7.06
CA LEU A 204 21.23 11.43 7.85
C LEU A 204 19.83 11.20 8.41
N PHE A 205 18.87 10.78 7.58
CA PHE A 205 17.51 10.47 8.02
C PHE A 205 17.47 9.32 9.04
N ILE A 206 18.26 8.27 8.83
CA ILE A 206 18.33 7.14 9.76
C ILE A 206 18.87 7.59 11.12
N ASN A 207 19.94 8.39 11.15
CA ASN A 207 20.48 8.92 12.40
C ASN A 207 19.43 9.75 13.14
N TRP A 208 18.75 10.68 12.45
CA TRP A 208 17.70 11.47 13.08
C TRP A 208 16.51 10.64 13.55
N LEU A 209 16.07 9.62 12.79
CA LEU A 209 15.00 8.71 13.21
C LEU A 209 15.36 7.91 14.47
N LEU A 210 16.63 7.52 14.61
CA LEU A 210 17.12 6.80 15.77
C LEU A 210 17.25 7.74 16.98
N ASP A 211 17.97 8.85 16.81
CA ASP A 211 18.31 9.77 17.89
C ASP A 211 17.07 10.51 18.42
N LEU A 212 16.23 11.06 17.54
CA LEU A 212 14.97 11.71 17.96
C LEU A 212 13.96 10.70 18.49
N GLY A 213 14.11 9.43 18.14
CA GLY A 213 13.34 8.34 18.73
C GLY A 213 13.72 7.99 20.17
N LEU A 214 14.83 8.54 20.69
CA LEU A 214 15.29 8.40 22.09
C LEU A 214 14.85 9.55 22.99
N LEU A 215 14.33 10.65 22.43
CA LEU A 215 13.74 11.73 23.22
C LEU A 215 12.49 11.15 23.91
N GLU A 216 12.64 10.73 25.16
CA GLU A 216 11.55 10.14 25.94
C GLU A 216 10.37 11.12 26.01
N PRO A 217 9.15 10.71 25.62
CA PRO A 217 8.01 11.60 25.73
C PRO A 217 7.53 11.65 27.19
N VAL A 218 7.46 12.86 27.74
CA VAL A 218 6.75 13.14 29.01
C VAL A 218 5.22 12.99 28.85
N THR A 219 4.71 12.82 27.63
CA THR A 219 3.28 12.67 27.30
C THR A 219 3.02 11.74 26.11
N ASP A 220 1.98 10.91 26.21
CA ASP A 220 1.48 10.05 25.11
C ASP A 220 1.12 10.90 23.87
N GLY A 221 2.04 11.06 22.92
CA GLY A 221 1.77 11.72 21.64
C GLY A 221 2.93 12.50 21.00
N ALA A 222 3.93 12.95 21.78
CA ALA A 222 5.04 13.74 21.24
C ALA A 222 5.85 12.96 20.19
N ASN A 223 6.09 11.67 20.42
CA ASN A 223 6.75 10.79 19.45
C ASN A 223 6.00 10.68 18.12
N LEU A 224 4.66 10.70 18.14
CA LEU A 224 3.88 10.65 16.91
C LEU A 224 4.01 11.96 16.11
N GLN A 225 4.11 13.11 16.79
CA GLN A 225 4.30 14.40 16.12
C GLN A 225 5.64 14.43 15.37
N ILE A 226 6.72 13.96 16.01
CA ILE A 226 8.04 13.82 15.36
C ILE A 226 7.93 12.91 14.14
N LEU A 227 7.36 11.71 14.28
CA LEU A 227 7.21 10.77 13.16
C LEU A 227 6.31 11.32 12.04
N THR A 228 5.33 12.16 12.39
CA THR A 228 4.47 12.85 11.41
C THR A 228 5.28 13.83 10.56
N VAL A 229 6.23 14.55 11.14
CA VAL A 229 7.16 15.42 10.40
C VAL A 229 7.98 14.60 9.39
N PHE A 230 8.52 13.45 9.81
CA PHE A 230 9.20 12.52 8.90
C PHE A 230 8.28 12.00 7.80
N ALA A 231 7.06 11.58 8.14
CA ALA A 231 6.10 11.06 7.17
C ALA A 231 5.71 12.11 6.10
N ASN A 232 5.62 13.38 6.49
CA ASN A 232 5.40 14.47 5.56
C ASN A 232 6.62 14.74 4.67
N ALA A 233 7.83 14.67 5.23
CA ALA A 233 9.07 14.78 4.47
C ALA A 233 9.20 13.66 3.43
N PHE A 234 8.92 12.41 3.83
CA PHE A 234 8.95 11.27 2.92
C PHE A 234 7.88 11.38 1.83
N HIS A 235 6.67 11.86 2.15
CA HIS A 235 5.67 12.14 1.11
C HIS A 235 6.13 13.24 0.13
N ALA A 236 6.82 14.28 0.63
CA ALA A 236 7.38 15.33 -0.20
C ALA A 236 8.53 14.83 -1.10
N LEU A 237 9.27 13.81 -0.65
CA LEU A 237 10.36 13.12 -1.35
C LEU A 237 9.92 11.85 -2.08
N GLN A 238 8.62 11.69 -2.34
CA GLN A 238 8.09 10.47 -2.95
C GLN A 238 8.78 10.14 -4.30
N PRO A 239 8.83 8.86 -4.71
CA PRO A 239 9.56 8.45 -5.91
C PRO A 239 9.10 9.10 -7.23
N LEU A 240 7.82 9.50 -7.35
CA LEU A 240 7.36 10.26 -8.53
C LEU A 240 7.99 11.66 -8.64
N LYS A 241 8.43 12.24 -7.52
CA LYS A 241 9.12 13.53 -7.47
C LYS A 241 10.64 13.38 -7.57
N VAL A 242 11.21 12.39 -6.87
CA VAL A 242 12.65 12.15 -6.85
C VAL A 242 12.95 10.68 -7.18
N PRO A 243 12.88 10.25 -8.45
CA PRO A 243 13.03 8.84 -8.83
C PRO A 243 14.37 8.22 -8.40
N ALA A 244 15.46 9.00 -8.44
CA ALA A 244 16.79 8.56 -8.04
C ALA A 244 16.91 8.25 -6.53
N PHE A 245 15.96 8.70 -5.72
CA PHE A 245 15.90 8.44 -4.28
C PHE A 245 15.01 7.23 -3.93
N SER A 246 14.35 6.59 -4.91
CA SER A 246 13.33 5.55 -4.70
C SER A 246 13.74 4.37 -3.81
N PHE A 247 14.96 3.84 -3.97
CA PHE A 247 15.46 2.73 -3.15
C PHE A 247 15.68 3.14 -1.69
N ALA A 248 16.42 4.23 -1.48
CA ALA A 248 16.65 4.79 -0.14
C ALA A 248 15.32 5.18 0.54
N TRP A 249 14.40 5.74 -0.24
CA TRP A 249 13.08 6.11 0.21
C TRP A 249 12.27 4.88 0.69
N LEU A 250 12.27 3.78 -0.07
CA LEU A 250 11.59 2.55 0.33
C LEU A 250 12.17 1.97 1.62
N GLU A 251 13.49 2.00 1.78
CA GLU A 251 14.15 1.59 3.02
C GLU A 251 13.76 2.48 4.21
N LEU A 252 13.66 3.80 4.02
CA LEU A 252 13.26 4.75 5.06
C LEU A 252 11.80 4.53 5.52
N ILE A 253 10.86 4.47 4.57
CA ILE A 253 9.44 4.34 4.90
C ILE A 253 9.10 2.97 5.49
N SER A 254 9.94 1.95 5.29
CA SER A 254 9.78 0.60 5.84
C SER A 254 10.69 0.32 7.05
N HIS A 255 11.49 1.31 7.46
CA HIS A 255 12.48 1.13 8.52
C HIS A 255 11.82 0.77 9.87
N ARG A 256 12.46 -0.12 10.63
CA ARG A 256 11.96 -0.62 11.94
C ARG A 256 11.71 0.47 12.98
N SER A 257 12.40 1.59 12.88
CA SER A 257 12.22 2.75 13.78
C SER A 257 11.14 3.73 13.31
N PHE A 258 10.55 3.51 12.14
CA PHE A 258 9.53 4.36 11.55
C PHE A 258 8.20 3.63 11.36
N MET A 259 8.12 2.67 10.44
CA MET A 259 6.84 2.03 10.05
C MET A 259 6.13 1.35 11.23
N PRO A 260 6.79 0.48 12.03
CA PRO A 260 6.13 -0.13 13.18
C PRO A 260 5.68 0.89 14.22
N LYS A 261 6.46 1.96 14.46
CA LYS A 261 6.11 3.01 15.43
C LYS A 261 4.93 3.86 14.96
N MET A 262 4.75 4.04 13.65
CA MET A 262 3.58 4.70 13.08
C MET A 262 2.32 3.83 13.10
N LEU A 263 2.48 2.51 12.95
CA LEU A 263 1.37 1.57 12.94
C LEU A 263 0.96 1.10 14.34
N THR A 264 1.85 1.22 15.32
CA THR A 264 1.63 0.81 16.72
C THR A 264 1.31 2.01 17.60
N GLY A 265 0.33 1.86 18.50
CA GLY A 265 -0.03 2.89 19.48
C GLY A 265 -0.88 4.02 18.92
N ASN A 266 -1.15 5.02 19.76
CA ASN A 266 -1.83 6.28 19.41
C ASN A 266 -3.20 6.16 18.71
N GLY A 267 -3.93 5.06 18.90
CA GLY A 267 -5.27 4.87 18.34
C GLY A 267 -5.31 4.98 16.81
N GLN A 268 -4.36 4.33 16.12
CA GLN A 268 -4.30 4.28 14.64
C GLN A 268 -4.07 5.64 13.95
N LYS A 269 -3.77 6.71 14.69
CA LYS A 269 -3.53 8.05 14.13
C LYS A 269 -2.37 8.12 13.13
N GLY A 270 -1.39 7.20 13.23
CA GLY A 270 -0.28 7.11 12.27
C GLY A 270 -0.63 6.36 10.98
N TRP A 271 -1.75 5.62 10.94
CA TRP A 271 -2.11 4.78 9.79
C TRP A 271 -2.34 5.58 8.49
N PRO A 272 -3.05 6.73 8.48
CA PRO A 272 -3.24 7.51 7.25
C PRO A 272 -1.93 7.96 6.60
N TYR A 273 -0.89 8.20 7.40
CA TYR A 273 0.43 8.58 6.88
C TYR A 273 1.13 7.41 6.18
N ILE A 274 1.13 6.22 6.79
CA ILE A 274 1.70 5.02 6.15
C ILE A 274 0.88 4.62 4.93
N GLN A 275 -0.45 4.74 4.99
CA GLN A 275 -1.33 4.52 3.85
C GLN A 275 -0.97 5.45 2.68
N ARG A 276 -0.78 6.75 2.93
CA ARG A 276 -0.37 7.72 1.90
C ARG A 276 0.98 7.35 1.28
N LEU A 277 1.97 7.00 2.09
CA LEU A 277 3.29 6.60 1.60
C LEU A 277 3.21 5.32 0.74
N LEU A 278 2.45 4.32 1.15
CA LEU A 278 2.26 3.12 0.32
C LEU A 278 1.53 3.42 -0.99
N VAL A 279 0.58 4.38 -0.99
CA VAL A 279 -0.05 4.85 -2.23
C VAL A 279 0.97 5.56 -3.13
N ASP A 280 1.83 6.43 -2.58
CA ASP A 280 2.89 7.08 -3.35
C ASP A 280 3.82 6.03 -4.02
N LEU A 281 4.16 4.96 -3.29
CA LEU A 281 4.94 3.84 -3.81
C LEU A 281 4.21 3.12 -4.96
N PHE A 282 2.95 2.75 -4.75
CA PHE A 282 2.19 2.01 -5.77
C PHE A 282 1.91 2.86 -7.01
N GLN A 283 1.66 4.17 -6.86
CA GLN A 283 1.50 5.09 -7.99
C GLN A 283 2.79 5.22 -8.79
N PHE A 284 3.95 5.30 -8.13
CA PHE A 284 5.23 5.29 -8.81
C PHE A 284 5.47 4.00 -9.59
N MET A 285 5.11 2.86 -9.02
CA MET A 285 5.35 1.56 -9.64
C MET A 285 4.36 1.21 -10.76
N GLU A 286 3.14 1.75 -10.71
CA GLU A 286 2.02 1.43 -11.60
C GLU A 286 2.41 1.37 -13.10
N PRO A 287 3.11 2.37 -13.68
CA PRO A 287 3.40 2.37 -15.11
C PRO A 287 4.33 1.23 -15.54
N PHE A 288 5.30 0.89 -14.67
CA PHE A 288 6.26 -0.20 -14.93
C PHE A 288 5.61 -1.58 -14.77
N LEU A 289 4.62 -1.67 -13.88
CA LEU A 289 3.93 -2.91 -13.54
C LEU A 289 2.78 -3.26 -14.51
N ARG A 290 2.19 -2.25 -15.16
CA ARG A 290 1.05 -2.43 -16.08
C ARG A 290 1.36 -3.40 -17.23
N HIS A 291 2.53 -3.26 -17.83
CA HIS A 291 2.96 -4.07 -19.00
C HIS A 291 3.95 -5.19 -18.64
N ALA A 292 4.26 -5.37 -17.35
CA ALA A 292 5.25 -6.33 -16.86
C ALA A 292 6.67 -6.17 -17.46
N GLU A 293 7.01 -4.96 -17.92
CA GLU A 293 8.34 -4.61 -18.45
C GLU A 293 9.29 -4.26 -17.30
N LEU A 294 9.74 -5.29 -16.58
CA LEU A 294 10.57 -5.13 -15.40
C LEU A 294 12.06 -5.20 -15.77
N GLY A 295 12.66 -4.03 -16.00
CA GLY A 295 14.13 -3.89 -15.95
C GLY A 295 14.66 -4.25 -14.56
N GLU A 296 15.95 -4.59 -14.46
CA GLU A 296 16.55 -5.06 -13.20
C GLU A 296 16.29 -4.12 -11.99
N PRO A 297 16.42 -2.78 -12.12
CA PRO A 297 16.11 -1.88 -11.01
C PRO A 297 14.64 -2.00 -10.53
N VAL A 298 13.70 -2.13 -11.47
CA VAL A 298 12.28 -2.28 -11.15
C VAL A 298 12.02 -3.61 -10.46
N ARG A 299 12.70 -4.70 -10.86
CA ARG A 299 12.59 -6.00 -10.19
C ARG A 299 13.05 -5.94 -8.74
N VAL A 300 14.17 -5.26 -8.48
CA VAL A 300 14.69 -5.08 -7.11
C VAL A 300 13.69 -4.28 -6.27
N LEU A 301 13.16 -3.18 -6.81
CA LEU A 301 12.15 -2.37 -6.14
C LEU A 301 10.86 -3.15 -5.87
N TYR A 302 10.41 -3.97 -6.83
CA TYR A 302 9.26 -4.85 -6.69
C TYR A 302 9.46 -5.89 -5.59
N LYS A 303 10.63 -6.54 -5.54
CA LYS A 303 10.97 -7.47 -4.44
C LYS A 303 10.98 -6.76 -3.08
N GLY A 304 11.54 -5.56 -2.99
CA GLY A 304 11.48 -4.73 -1.79
C GLY A 304 10.04 -4.44 -1.36
N THR A 305 9.19 -4.07 -2.32
CA THR A 305 7.76 -3.79 -2.08
C THR A 305 7.00 -5.02 -1.58
N LEU A 306 7.25 -6.20 -2.17
CA LEU A 306 6.68 -7.46 -1.67
C LEU A 306 7.10 -7.74 -0.23
N ARG A 307 8.37 -7.51 0.12
CA ARG A 307 8.86 -7.70 1.50
C ARG A 307 8.13 -6.79 2.47
N VAL A 308 7.93 -5.51 2.13
CA VAL A 308 7.15 -4.58 2.95
C VAL A 308 5.71 -5.06 3.12
N LEU A 309 5.05 -5.46 2.04
CA LEU A 309 3.68 -5.99 2.09
C LEU A 309 3.57 -7.27 2.93
N LEU A 310 4.55 -8.18 2.87
CA LEU A 310 4.58 -9.39 3.68
C LEU A 310 4.79 -9.09 5.16
N VAL A 311 5.65 -8.13 5.50
CA VAL A 311 5.80 -7.63 6.87
C VAL A 311 4.48 -7.04 7.37
N LEU A 312 3.81 -6.21 6.56
CA LEU A 312 2.51 -5.65 6.91
C LEU A 312 1.44 -6.72 7.09
N LEU A 313 1.41 -7.75 6.22
CA LEU A 313 0.47 -8.85 6.34
C LEU A 313 0.66 -9.63 7.64
N HIS A 314 1.90 -9.87 8.05
CA HIS A 314 2.19 -10.62 9.26
C HIS A 314 2.02 -9.76 10.54
N ASP A 315 2.65 -8.59 10.56
CA ASP A 315 2.78 -7.76 11.76
C ASP A 315 1.61 -6.79 11.94
N PHE A 316 0.87 -6.43 10.89
CA PHE A 316 -0.21 -5.42 10.88
C PHE A 316 -1.37 -5.75 9.90
N PRO A 317 -1.94 -6.98 9.91
CA PRO A 317 -2.96 -7.36 8.94
C PRO A 317 -4.22 -6.49 9.00
N GLU A 318 -4.58 -5.94 10.16
CA GLU A 318 -5.73 -5.04 10.31
C GLU A 318 -5.57 -3.75 9.48
N PHE A 319 -4.35 -3.21 9.40
CA PHE A 319 -4.06 -2.04 8.56
C PHE A 319 -4.29 -2.35 7.07
N LEU A 320 -3.84 -3.52 6.60
CA LEU A 320 -4.12 -3.96 5.23
C LEU A 320 -5.62 -4.23 5.02
N CYS A 321 -6.32 -4.77 6.00
CA CYS A 321 -7.76 -5.01 5.93
C CYS A 321 -8.55 -3.71 5.72
N ASP A 322 -8.22 -2.69 6.51
CA ASP A 322 -8.98 -1.44 6.59
C ASP A 322 -8.73 -0.52 5.38
N TYR A 323 -7.53 -0.58 4.79
CA TYR A 323 -7.15 0.18 3.60
C TYR A 323 -7.07 -0.63 2.31
N HIS A 324 -7.53 -1.89 2.31
CA HIS A 324 -7.49 -2.78 1.13
C HIS A 324 -8.09 -2.11 -0.12
N PHE A 325 -9.20 -1.37 0.06
CA PHE A 325 -9.91 -0.71 -1.03
C PHE A 325 -9.02 0.33 -1.72
N THR A 326 -8.41 1.23 -0.95
CA THR A 326 -7.49 2.25 -1.48
C THR A 326 -6.27 1.62 -2.16
N PHE A 327 -5.66 0.59 -1.58
CA PHE A 327 -4.51 -0.06 -2.21
C PHE A 327 -4.89 -0.80 -3.50
N CYS A 328 -6.02 -1.49 -3.50
CA CYS A 328 -6.56 -2.16 -4.68
C CYS A 328 -7.09 -1.20 -5.76
N ASP A 329 -7.19 0.10 -5.51
CA ASP A 329 -7.46 1.11 -6.54
C ASP A 329 -6.19 1.50 -7.31
N VAL A 330 -5.04 1.48 -6.65
CA VAL A 330 -3.77 1.93 -7.24
C VAL A 330 -2.98 0.78 -7.89
N ILE A 331 -2.99 -0.42 -7.30
CA ILE A 331 -2.18 -1.56 -7.78
C ILE A 331 -2.76 -2.14 -9.09
N PRO A 332 -2.05 -2.19 -10.23
CA PRO A 332 -2.55 -2.77 -11.50
C PRO A 332 -3.21 -4.15 -11.35
N SER A 333 -4.16 -4.49 -12.23
CA SER A 333 -4.79 -5.84 -12.23
C SER A 333 -3.82 -6.94 -12.63
N SER A 334 -2.75 -6.62 -13.35
CA SER A 334 -1.65 -7.54 -13.64
C SER A 334 -0.87 -7.96 -12.39
N CYS A 335 -0.87 -7.14 -11.32
CA CYS A 335 -0.11 -7.38 -10.09
C CYS A 335 -0.85 -8.28 -9.11
N ILE A 336 -1.19 -9.48 -9.56
CA ILE A 336 -2.01 -10.41 -8.79
C ILE A 336 -1.38 -10.74 -7.44
N GLN A 337 -0.08 -11.00 -7.36
CA GLN A 337 0.59 -11.34 -6.09
C GLN A 337 0.47 -10.23 -5.04
N MET A 338 0.72 -8.97 -5.42
CA MET A 338 0.62 -7.83 -4.50
C MET A 338 -0.81 -7.68 -3.98
N ARG A 339 -1.80 -7.78 -4.87
CA ARG A 339 -3.22 -7.73 -4.49
C ARG A 339 -3.58 -8.88 -3.57
N ASN A 340 -3.14 -10.09 -3.88
CA ASN A 340 -3.40 -11.26 -3.05
C ASN A 340 -2.84 -11.12 -1.64
N ILE A 341 -1.64 -10.58 -1.47
CA ILE A 341 -1.08 -10.32 -0.13
C ILE A 341 -2.02 -9.41 0.68
N ILE A 342 -2.48 -8.32 0.08
CA ILE A 342 -3.39 -7.36 0.74
C ILE A 342 -4.75 -7.99 1.02
N LEU A 343 -5.34 -8.67 0.04
CA LEU A 343 -6.68 -9.25 0.14
C LEU A 343 -6.75 -10.52 0.98
N SER A 344 -5.60 -11.14 1.27
CA SER A 344 -5.47 -12.26 2.20
C SER A 344 -5.31 -11.82 3.66
N ALA A 345 -5.14 -10.52 3.91
CA ALA A 345 -5.11 -10.00 5.27
C ALA A 345 -6.43 -10.29 5.99
N CYS A 346 -6.33 -10.69 7.25
CA CYS A 346 -7.45 -11.05 8.10
C CYS A 346 -7.18 -10.53 9.52
N PRO A 347 -8.18 -9.99 10.23
CA PRO A 347 -8.03 -9.59 11.63
C PRO A 347 -7.47 -10.74 12.48
N ARG A 348 -6.50 -10.48 13.36
CA ARG A 348 -5.83 -11.53 14.14
C ARG A 348 -6.75 -12.25 15.13
N SER A 349 -7.83 -11.61 15.56
CA SER A 349 -8.85 -12.21 16.41
C SER A 349 -9.66 -13.31 15.70
N MET A 350 -9.63 -13.35 14.37
CA MET A 350 -10.41 -14.28 13.57
C MET A 350 -9.60 -15.53 13.21
N ARG A 351 -10.20 -16.71 13.42
CA ARG A 351 -9.65 -17.98 12.93
C ARG A 351 -10.38 -18.38 11.66
N LEU A 352 -9.65 -18.43 10.55
CA LEU A 352 -10.22 -18.81 9.26
C LEU A 352 -10.62 -20.30 9.26
N PRO A 353 -11.86 -20.65 8.92
CA PRO A 353 -12.25 -22.04 8.68
C PRO A 353 -11.45 -22.60 7.50
N ASP A 354 -10.97 -23.84 7.62
CA ASP A 354 -10.25 -24.49 6.52
C ASP A 354 -11.20 -24.71 5.31
N PRO A 355 -10.93 -24.07 4.15
CA PRO A 355 -11.72 -24.22 2.93
C PRO A 355 -11.85 -25.66 2.42
N SER A 356 -10.95 -26.55 2.84
CA SER A 356 -10.96 -27.95 2.46
C SER A 356 -11.75 -28.86 3.37
N THR A 357 -12.32 -28.33 4.45
CA THR A 357 -13.24 -29.07 5.30
C THR A 357 -14.42 -29.59 4.46
N PRO A 358 -14.61 -30.92 4.36
CA PRO A 358 -15.72 -31.48 3.60
C PRO A 358 -17.06 -30.96 4.11
N LYS A 359 -17.92 -30.48 3.21
CA LYS A 359 -19.25 -29.93 3.53
C LYS A 359 -19.22 -28.74 4.50
N LEU A 360 -18.18 -27.88 4.42
CA LEU A 360 -18.17 -26.60 5.14
C LEU A 360 -19.45 -25.81 4.82
N LYS A 361 -20.27 -25.56 5.84
CA LYS A 361 -21.50 -24.78 5.71
C LYS A 361 -21.20 -23.31 6.01
N ILE A 362 -20.86 -22.56 4.96
CA ILE A 362 -20.49 -21.15 5.06
C ILE A 362 -21.62 -20.33 5.69
N ASP A 363 -22.88 -20.65 5.36
CA ASP A 363 -24.06 -19.96 5.88
C ASP A 363 -24.22 -20.08 7.41
N LEU A 364 -23.52 -21.02 8.07
CA LEU A 364 -23.55 -21.17 9.52
C LEU A 364 -22.47 -20.37 10.25
N LEU A 365 -21.56 -19.72 9.54
CA LEU A 365 -20.53 -18.90 10.15
C LEU A 365 -21.18 -17.67 10.80
N GLN A 366 -20.71 -17.27 11.98
CA GLN A 366 -21.24 -16.05 12.62
C GLN A 366 -20.67 -14.80 11.97
N GLU A 367 -19.41 -14.90 11.52
CA GLU A 367 -18.61 -13.85 10.93
C GLU A 367 -19.24 -13.29 9.65
N ILE A 368 -19.98 -14.11 8.88
CA ILE A 368 -20.65 -13.63 7.65
C ILE A 368 -21.78 -12.63 7.93
N ASN A 369 -22.18 -12.44 9.19
CA ASN A 369 -23.14 -11.40 9.61
C ASN A 369 -22.45 -10.13 10.11
N GLN A 370 -21.11 -10.09 10.14
CA GLN A 370 -20.33 -8.93 10.57
C GLN A 370 -19.77 -8.19 9.35
N SER A 371 -20.04 -6.88 9.28
CA SER A 371 -19.47 -6.05 8.22
C SER A 371 -17.99 -5.77 8.46
N PRO A 372 -17.14 -5.83 7.43
CA PRO A 372 -15.73 -5.56 7.58
C PRO A 372 -15.48 -4.08 7.86
N SER A 373 -14.44 -3.77 8.63
CA SER A 373 -13.93 -2.40 8.76
C SER A 373 -13.34 -1.93 7.42
N ILE A 374 -13.70 -0.71 7.00
CA ILE A 374 -13.19 -0.05 5.81
C ILE A 374 -12.97 1.43 6.18
N LEU A 375 -11.70 1.84 6.28
CA LEU A 375 -11.33 3.23 6.59
C LEU A 375 -11.18 4.11 5.34
N SER A 376 -11.32 3.51 4.15
CA SER A 376 -11.25 4.22 2.87
C SER A 376 -12.59 4.92 2.56
N GLU A 377 -12.54 6.10 1.94
CA GLU A 377 -13.73 6.79 1.44
C GLU A 377 -14.27 6.11 0.16
N VAL A 378 -15.11 5.08 0.33
CA VAL A 378 -15.64 4.26 -0.77
C VAL A 378 -16.44 5.08 -1.80
N ASP A 379 -17.12 6.15 -1.39
CA ASP A 379 -17.98 6.94 -2.26
C ASP A 379 -17.28 8.15 -2.92
N ALA A 380 -15.97 8.32 -2.71
CA ALA A 380 -15.22 9.47 -3.22
C ALA A 380 -15.26 9.57 -4.75
N ALA A 381 -15.05 8.47 -5.48
CA ALA A 381 -15.10 8.49 -6.94
C ALA A 381 -16.52 8.74 -7.48
N LEU A 382 -17.55 8.23 -6.77
CA LEU A 382 -18.96 8.45 -7.13
C LEU A 382 -19.36 9.92 -6.96
N LYS A 383 -18.89 10.57 -5.89
CA LYS A 383 -19.06 12.01 -5.64
C LYS A 383 -18.32 12.83 -6.70
N ALA A 384 -17.07 12.48 -7.00
CA ALA A 384 -16.26 13.19 -7.99
C ALA A 384 -16.88 13.17 -9.40
N LYS A 385 -17.55 12.07 -9.76
CA LYS A 385 -18.28 11.94 -11.04
C LYS A 385 -19.75 12.34 -10.96
N GLN A 386 -20.22 12.85 -9.82
CA GLN A 386 -21.60 13.30 -9.60
C GLN A 386 -22.65 12.22 -9.91
N ILE A 387 -22.31 10.93 -9.73
CA ILE A 387 -23.25 9.83 -9.98
C ILE A 387 -23.88 9.28 -8.71
N LYS A 388 -23.30 9.55 -7.54
CA LYS A 388 -23.76 8.98 -6.25
C LYS A 388 -25.25 9.20 -6.01
N THR A 389 -25.74 10.43 -6.19
CA THR A 389 -27.14 10.79 -5.99
C THR A 389 -28.09 9.99 -6.89
N HIS A 390 -27.71 9.79 -8.15
CA HIS A 390 -28.47 8.98 -9.10
C HIS A 390 -28.46 7.49 -8.73
N VAL A 391 -27.33 6.96 -8.23
CA VAL A 391 -27.27 5.58 -7.69
C VAL A 391 -28.23 5.45 -6.50
N ASP A 392 -28.18 6.38 -5.56
CA ASP A 392 -29.03 6.36 -4.35
C ASP A 392 -30.52 6.45 -4.70
N GLU A 393 -30.88 7.31 -5.65
CA GLU A 393 -32.25 7.47 -6.12
C GLU A 393 -32.74 6.20 -6.82
N TYR A 394 -31.93 5.60 -7.69
CA TYR A 394 -32.25 4.34 -8.36
C TYR A 394 -32.44 3.20 -7.34
N LEU A 395 -31.52 3.07 -6.38
CA LEU A 395 -31.59 2.02 -5.36
C LEU A 395 -32.84 2.13 -4.47
N LYS A 396 -33.36 3.36 -4.27
CA LYS A 396 -34.57 3.63 -3.45
C LYS A 396 -35.87 3.50 -4.23
N THR A 397 -35.92 4.02 -5.46
CA THR A 397 -37.16 4.22 -6.21
C THR A 397 -37.34 3.26 -7.39
N ARG A 398 -36.26 2.59 -7.83
CA ARG A 398 -36.18 1.82 -9.07
C ARG A 398 -36.56 2.65 -10.32
N GLN A 399 -36.53 3.98 -10.25
CA GLN A 399 -36.92 4.88 -11.33
C GLN A 399 -35.93 6.05 -11.49
N PRO A 400 -35.72 6.57 -12.71
CA PRO A 400 -36.11 5.98 -14.00
C PRO A 400 -35.21 4.80 -14.34
N SER A 401 -35.79 3.61 -14.54
CA SER A 401 -34.99 2.38 -14.57
C SER A 401 -34.07 2.27 -15.80
N TRP A 402 -34.61 2.58 -16.99
CA TRP A 402 -33.91 2.35 -18.26
C TRP A 402 -32.87 3.42 -18.61
N SER A 403 -33.18 4.70 -18.43
CA SER A 403 -32.27 5.79 -18.79
C SER A 403 -31.01 5.79 -17.94
N PHE A 404 -31.14 5.57 -16.63
CA PHE A 404 -30.00 5.48 -15.74
C PHE A 404 -29.09 4.30 -16.08
N LEU A 405 -29.66 3.10 -16.22
CA LEU A 405 -28.90 1.87 -16.48
C LEU A 405 -28.19 1.89 -17.84
N SER A 406 -28.87 2.35 -18.90
CA SER A 406 -28.29 2.43 -20.25
C SER A 406 -27.16 3.47 -20.36
N GLU A 407 -27.23 4.56 -19.58
CA GLU A 407 -26.17 5.57 -19.52
C GLU A 407 -24.97 5.13 -18.67
N LEU A 408 -25.17 4.21 -17.72
CA LEU A 408 -24.19 3.89 -16.70
C LEU A 408 -22.85 3.43 -17.31
N LYS A 409 -22.88 2.59 -18.34
CA LYS A 409 -21.67 2.12 -19.03
C LYS A 409 -20.82 3.26 -19.61
N TYR A 410 -21.47 4.32 -20.10
CA TYR A 410 -20.78 5.47 -20.67
C TYR A 410 -20.21 6.37 -19.58
N LYS A 411 -20.88 6.48 -18.42
CA LYS A 411 -20.38 7.21 -17.24
C LYS A 411 -19.13 6.55 -16.63
N LEU A 412 -18.91 5.26 -16.90
CA LEU A 412 -17.71 4.53 -16.48
C LEU A 412 -16.48 4.77 -17.36
N LEU A 413 -16.63 5.42 -18.51
CA LEU A 413 -15.52 5.70 -19.42
C LEU A 413 -14.73 6.94 -18.99
N LEU A 414 -13.44 6.91 -19.29
CA LEU A 414 -12.54 8.05 -19.19
C LEU A 414 -12.60 8.88 -20.47
N SER A 415 -12.20 10.16 -20.38
CA SER A 415 -11.90 10.95 -21.57
C SER A 415 -10.72 10.34 -22.33
N PRO A 416 -10.57 10.58 -23.65
CA PRO A 416 -9.47 10.03 -24.44
C PRO A 416 -8.08 10.33 -23.85
N ASN A 417 -7.88 11.52 -23.28
CA ASN A 417 -6.62 11.93 -22.67
C ASN A 417 -6.34 11.16 -21.37
N GLU A 418 -7.34 11.06 -20.48
CA GLU A 418 -7.23 10.27 -19.25
C GLU A 418 -7.01 8.78 -19.55
N ALA A 419 -7.67 8.25 -20.58
CA ALA A 419 -7.55 6.87 -21.00
C ALA A 419 -6.13 6.54 -21.49
N ALA A 420 -5.50 7.44 -22.24
CA ALA A 420 -4.12 7.28 -22.70
C ALA A 420 -3.13 7.20 -21.53
N SER A 421 -3.29 8.07 -20.51
CA SER A 421 -2.46 8.05 -19.31
C SER A 421 -2.72 6.81 -18.44
N ALA A 422 -3.99 6.44 -18.25
CA ALA A 422 -4.41 5.30 -17.43
C ALA A 422 -4.17 3.94 -18.10
N GLY A 423 -3.92 3.91 -19.41
CA GLY A 423 -3.73 2.65 -20.16
C GLY A 423 -4.99 1.78 -20.21
N THR A 424 -6.15 2.37 -19.93
CA THR A 424 -7.46 1.73 -19.96
C THR A 424 -8.50 2.78 -20.33
N ARG A 425 -9.57 2.38 -21.02
CA ARG A 425 -10.67 3.29 -21.37
C ARG A 425 -11.61 3.55 -20.20
N TYR A 426 -11.48 2.79 -19.12
CA TYR A 426 -12.41 2.77 -18.01
C TYR A 426 -11.86 3.46 -16.77
N ASN A 427 -12.74 4.18 -16.07
CA ASN A 427 -12.42 4.75 -14.78
C ASN A 427 -12.47 3.64 -13.71
N ARG A 428 -11.34 2.98 -13.52
CA ARG A 428 -11.23 1.86 -12.58
C ARG A 428 -11.60 2.22 -11.13
N PRO A 429 -11.12 3.33 -10.52
CA PRO A 429 -11.56 3.73 -9.18
C PRO A 429 -13.08 3.91 -9.08
N LEU A 430 -13.71 4.44 -10.14
CA LEU A 430 -15.16 4.58 -10.21
C LEU A 430 -15.88 3.23 -10.26
N ILE A 431 -15.39 2.27 -11.06
CA ILE A 431 -15.94 0.90 -11.10
C ILE A 431 -15.83 0.23 -9.72
N ASN A 432 -14.65 0.31 -9.10
CA ASN A 432 -14.41 -0.25 -7.77
C ASN A 432 -15.35 0.37 -6.71
N SER A 433 -15.47 1.70 -6.72
CA SER A 433 -16.37 2.45 -5.83
C SER A 433 -17.84 2.09 -6.05
N LEU A 434 -18.28 2.03 -7.31
CA LEU A 434 -19.66 1.67 -7.67
C LEU A 434 -20.00 0.26 -7.17
N VAL A 435 -19.14 -0.72 -7.44
CA VAL A 435 -19.38 -2.11 -7.07
C VAL A 435 -19.48 -2.27 -5.55
N LEU A 436 -18.49 -1.74 -4.81
CA LEU A 436 -18.49 -1.86 -3.36
C LEU A 436 -19.64 -1.07 -2.74
N TYR A 437 -19.89 0.16 -3.19
CA TYR A 437 -20.96 1.00 -2.66
C TYR A 437 -22.34 0.38 -2.86
N VAL A 438 -22.67 -0.07 -4.08
CA VAL A 438 -23.94 -0.73 -4.39
C VAL A 438 -24.11 -2.00 -3.57
N GLY A 439 -23.05 -2.80 -3.41
CA GLY A 439 -23.09 -3.99 -2.54
C GLY A 439 -23.32 -3.65 -1.07
N MET A 440 -22.66 -2.62 -0.53
CA MET A 440 -22.88 -2.15 0.85
C MET A 440 -24.32 -1.67 1.08
N GLN A 441 -24.89 -0.93 0.12
CA GLN A 441 -26.29 -0.49 0.20
C GLN A 441 -27.26 -1.67 0.13
N ALA A 442 -27.00 -2.66 -0.72
CA ALA A 442 -27.82 -3.87 -0.81
C ALA A 442 -27.80 -4.66 0.51
N ILE A 443 -26.62 -4.87 1.10
CA ILE A 443 -26.46 -5.53 2.41
C ILE A 443 -27.23 -4.79 3.49
N HIS A 444 -27.12 -3.46 3.55
CA HIS A 444 -27.84 -2.63 4.52
C HIS A 444 -29.37 -2.79 4.40
N GLN A 445 -29.91 -2.71 3.18
CA GLN A 445 -31.35 -2.88 2.93
C GLN A 445 -31.86 -4.29 3.29
N LEU A 446 -31.03 -5.33 3.11
CA LEU A 446 -31.37 -6.70 3.52
C LEU A 446 -31.43 -6.84 5.04
N GLN A 447 -30.49 -6.23 5.76
CA GLN A 447 -30.46 -6.26 7.22
C GLN A 447 -31.66 -5.51 7.82
N GLU A 448 -32.06 -4.35 7.27
CA GLU A 448 -33.24 -3.59 7.71
C GLU A 448 -34.57 -4.32 7.49
N ARG A 449 -34.67 -5.22 6.52
CA ARG A 449 -35.89 -6.00 6.24
C ARG A 449 -36.05 -7.23 7.13
N THR A 450 -35.03 -7.62 7.89
CA THR A 450 -35.04 -8.83 8.74
C THR A 450 -35.20 -8.61 10.27
N PRO A 451 -35.89 -7.57 10.81
CA PRO A 451 -35.88 -7.32 12.26
C PRO A 451 -36.93 -8.10 13.10
N HIS A 452 -37.85 -8.89 12.53
CA HIS A 452 -39.06 -9.33 13.29
C HIS A 452 -39.44 -10.82 13.35
N THR A 453 -38.61 -11.76 12.90
CA THR A 453 -38.84 -13.19 13.21
C THR A 453 -37.83 -13.69 14.23
N GLN A 454 -38.15 -13.48 15.51
CA GLN A 454 -37.52 -14.16 16.64
C GLN A 454 -37.92 -15.64 16.64
N THR A 455 -37.34 -16.43 15.73
CA THR A 455 -37.26 -17.89 15.87
C THR A 455 -36.01 -18.37 15.13
N SER A 456 -35.01 -18.77 15.92
CA SER A 456 -33.74 -19.40 15.53
C SER A 456 -32.78 -18.56 14.66
N ALA A 457 -31.59 -18.32 15.22
CA ALA A 457 -30.43 -17.67 14.62
C ALA A 457 -29.83 -18.46 13.44
N ASN A 458 -30.58 -18.61 12.35
CA ASN A 458 -30.11 -19.23 11.13
C ASN A 458 -30.08 -18.19 10.01
N ALA A 459 -28.92 -18.09 9.37
CA ALA A 459 -28.56 -17.40 8.13
C ALA A 459 -29.71 -16.75 7.34
N VAL A 460 -29.50 -15.51 6.88
CA VAL A 460 -30.30 -14.93 5.78
C VAL A 460 -30.39 -15.97 4.66
N PRO A 461 -31.57 -16.49 4.33
CA PRO A 461 -31.68 -17.51 3.28
C PRO A 461 -31.13 -16.94 1.97
N VAL A 462 -30.41 -17.73 1.18
CA VAL A 462 -29.91 -17.38 -0.18
C VAL A 462 -31.01 -16.74 -1.06
N VAL A 463 -32.27 -17.10 -0.81
CA VAL A 463 -33.47 -16.59 -1.49
C VAL A 463 -33.80 -15.13 -1.13
N ALA A 464 -33.47 -14.68 0.09
CA ALA A 464 -33.66 -13.30 0.52
C ALA A 464 -32.57 -12.35 0.00
N LEU A 465 -31.36 -12.84 -0.31
CA LEU A 465 -30.24 -12.03 -0.80
C LEU A 465 -30.56 -11.28 -2.11
N PHE A 466 -31.36 -11.90 -2.97
CA PHE A 466 -31.78 -11.32 -4.26
C PHE A 466 -33.11 -10.54 -4.17
N SER A 467 -33.63 -10.28 -2.97
CA SER A 467 -34.84 -9.46 -2.78
C SER A 467 -34.60 -7.95 -2.94
N VAL A 468 -33.34 -7.53 -3.14
CA VAL A 468 -32.96 -6.16 -3.55
C VAL A 468 -32.72 -6.16 -5.06
N ASP A 469 -33.82 -6.20 -5.82
CA ASP A 469 -33.81 -6.22 -7.28
C ASP A 469 -32.96 -5.08 -7.87
N THR A 470 -32.94 -3.90 -7.25
CA THR A 470 -32.29 -2.71 -7.80
C THR A 470 -30.77 -2.82 -7.89
N ALA A 471 -30.11 -3.37 -6.86
CA ALA A 471 -28.67 -3.59 -6.90
C ALA A 471 -28.31 -4.68 -7.92
N LEU A 472 -29.12 -5.73 -7.99
CA LEU A 472 -28.95 -6.81 -8.96
C LEU A 472 -29.16 -6.32 -10.40
N ASP A 473 -30.15 -5.45 -10.64
CA ASP A 473 -30.40 -4.80 -11.94
C ASP A 473 -29.13 -4.09 -12.43
N ILE A 474 -28.48 -3.30 -11.56
CA ILE A 474 -27.21 -2.62 -11.88
C ILE A 474 -26.13 -3.64 -12.27
N PHE A 475 -25.93 -4.68 -11.47
CA PHE A 475 -24.88 -5.68 -11.74
C PHE A 475 -25.15 -6.50 -13.01
N LYS A 476 -26.40 -6.90 -13.25
CA LYS A 476 -26.81 -7.62 -14.47
C LYS A 476 -26.70 -6.75 -15.72
N THR A 477 -27.06 -5.47 -15.65
CA THR A 477 -26.83 -4.55 -16.76
C THR A 477 -25.34 -4.41 -17.05
N LEU A 478 -24.52 -4.11 -16.03
CA LEU A 478 -23.08 -3.88 -16.24
C LEU A 478 -22.37 -5.11 -16.82
N ILE A 479 -22.65 -6.31 -16.32
CA ILE A 479 -21.96 -7.50 -16.82
C ILE A 479 -22.30 -7.82 -18.28
N VAL A 480 -23.50 -7.47 -18.75
CA VAL A 480 -23.92 -7.68 -20.14
C VAL A 480 -23.44 -6.56 -21.06
N ASP A 481 -23.61 -5.30 -20.64
CA ASP A 481 -23.40 -4.12 -21.48
C ASP A 481 -21.94 -3.70 -21.63
N LEU A 482 -21.09 -4.06 -20.66
CA LEU A 482 -19.65 -3.79 -20.74
C LEU A 482 -18.98 -4.72 -21.75
N ASP A 483 -17.98 -4.16 -22.45
CA ASP A 483 -17.09 -4.95 -23.30
C ASP A 483 -16.15 -5.84 -22.46
N SER A 484 -15.29 -6.61 -23.11
CA SER A 484 -14.40 -7.55 -22.42
C SER A 484 -13.46 -6.87 -21.41
N GLU A 485 -13.01 -5.64 -21.68
CA GLU A 485 -12.11 -4.89 -20.79
C GLU A 485 -12.88 -4.38 -19.57
N GLY A 486 -14.00 -3.70 -19.79
CA GLY A 486 -14.86 -3.18 -18.72
C GLY A 486 -15.39 -4.30 -17.83
N ARG A 487 -15.81 -5.42 -18.43
CA ARG A 487 -16.29 -6.60 -17.70
C ARG A 487 -15.18 -7.21 -16.84
N TYR A 488 -13.95 -7.29 -17.33
CA TYR A 488 -12.82 -7.79 -16.56
C TYR A 488 -12.52 -6.91 -15.34
N LEU A 489 -12.59 -5.58 -15.48
CA LEU A 489 -12.42 -4.64 -14.36
C LEU A 489 -13.56 -4.75 -13.34
N PHE A 490 -14.81 -4.83 -13.82
CA PHE A 490 -16.00 -5.03 -13.00
C PHE A 490 -15.94 -6.32 -12.17
N LEU A 491 -15.58 -7.45 -12.80
CA LEU A 491 -15.43 -8.72 -12.11
C LEU A 491 -14.27 -8.69 -11.11
N ASN A 492 -13.17 -7.99 -11.43
CA ASN A 492 -12.08 -7.77 -10.48
C ASN A 492 -12.52 -6.94 -9.27
N ALA A 493 -13.40 -5.94 -9.45
CA ALA A 493 -13.96 -5.15 -8.36
C ALA A 493 -14.80 -6.00 -7.40
N ILE A 494 -15.58 -6.94 -7.93
CA ILE A 494 -16.32 -7.96 -7.15
C ILE A 494 -15.33 -8.87 -6.43
N ALA A 495 -14.35 -9.43 -7.16
CA ALA A 495 -13.38 -10.37 -6.61
C ALA A 495 -12.49 -9.75 -5.51
N ASN A 496 -12.25 -8.44 -5.54
CA ASN A 496 -11.55 -7.72 -4.47
C ASN A 496 -12.29 -7.80 -3.12
N GLN A 497 -13.59 -8.10 -3.13
CA GLN A 497 -14.38 -8.21 -1.89
C GLN A 497 -14.38 -9.63 -1.32
N LEU A 498 -13.86 -10.61 -2.06
CA LEU A 498 -13.81 -12.03 -1.65
C LEU A 498 -12.59 -12.29 -0.73
N ARG A 499 -12.65 -11.76 0.50
CA ARG A 499 -11.54 -11.76 1.48
C ARG A 499 -11.76 -12.78 2.60
N TYR A 500 -11.55 -12.42 3.87
CA TYR A 500 -11.90 -13.25 5.02
C TYR A 500 -13.43 -13.34 5.22
N PRO A 501 -13.97 -14.27 6.04
CA PRO A 501 -15.40 -14.34 6.34
C PRO A 501 -15.97 -13.02 6.89
N ASN A 502 -16.87 -12.38 6.15
CA ASN A 502 -17.61 -11.17 6.52
C ASN A 502 -18.83 -11.00 5.59
N THR A 503 -19.71 -10.04 5.90
CA THR A 503 -20.93 -9.80 5.09
C THR A 503 -20.64 -9.52 3.63
N ASN A 504 -19.58 -8.77 3.32
CA ASN A 504 -19.25 -8.41 1.95
C ASN A 504 -18.75 -9.64 1.18
N THR A 505 -17.82 -10.41 1.76
CA THR A 505 -17.33 -11.66 1.16
C THR A 505 -18.48 -12.61 0.84
N HIS A 506 -19.43 -12.77 1.76
CA HIS A 506 -20.60 -13.62 1.55
C HIS A 506 -21.52 -13.10 0.43
N TYR A 507 -21.90 -11.82 0.48
CA TYR A 507 -22.73 -11.18 -0.53
C TYR A 507 -22.12 -11.26 -1.94
N PHE A 508 -20.85 -10.86 -2.09
CA PHE A 508 -20.19 -10.84 -3.39
C PHE A 508 -19.86 -12.24 -3.92
N SER A 509 -19.68 -13.23 -3.04
CA SER A 509 -19.54 -14.63 -3.45
C SER A 509 -20.83 -15.14 -4.08
N LEU A 510 -21.96 -14.94 -3.41
CA LEU A 510 -23.28 -15.34 -3.91
C LEU A 510 -23.68 -14.57 -5.18
N LEU A 511 -23.37 -13.26 -5.24
CA LEU A 511 -23.56 -12.47 -6.45
C LEU A 511 -22.79 -13.06 -7.62
N LEU A 512 -21.49 -13.36 -7.45
CA LEU A 512 -20.65 -13.87 -8.53
C LEU A 512 -21.12 -15.24 -9.03
N LEU A 513 -21.52 -16.13 -8.11
CA LEU A 513 -22.10 -17.43 -8.43
C LEU A 513 -23.43 -17.31 -9.17
N HIS A 514 -24.29 -16.36 -8.77
CA HIS A 514 -25.55 -16.09 -9.46
C HIS A 514 -25.33 -15.53 -10.87
N LEU A 515 -24.40 -14.58 -11.04
CA LEU A 515 -24.05 -14.04 -12.35
C LEU A 515 -23.47 -15.12 -13.29
N PHE A 516 -22.77 -16.11 -12.74
CA PHE A 516 -22.32 -17.27 -13.51
C PHE A 516 -23.48 -18.15 -13.98
N GLU A 517 -24.41 -18.47 -13.07
CA GLU A 517 -25.56 -19.34 -13.35
C GLU A 517 -26.57 -18.70 -14.31
N ASP A 518 -26.92 -17.44 -14.07
CA ASP A 518 -27.94 -16.68 -14.82
C ASP A 518 -27.48 -16.27 -16.21
N SER A 519 -26.16 -16.25 -16.46
CA SER A 519 -25.61 -15.85 -17.75
C SER A 519 -25.85 -16.90 -18.83
N ASN A 520 -26.54 -16.47 -19.89
CA ASN A 520 -26.67 -17.22 -21.14
C ASN A 520 -25.45 -17.07 -22.07
N LEU A 521 -24.52 -16.16 -21.75
CA LEU A 521 -23.33 -15.89 -22.54
C LEU A 521 -22.12 -16.60 -21.94
N GLU A 522 -21.53 -17.53 -22.69
CA GLU A 522 -20.37 -18.32 -22.26
C GLU A 522 -19.14 -17.44 -21.96
N VAL A 523 -18.95 -16.35 -22.71
CA VAL A 523 -17.86 -15.39 -22.47
C VAL A 523 -17.89 -14.77 -21.07
N ILE A 524 -19.08 -14.59 -20.48
CA ILE A 524 -19.21 -14.07 -19.12
C ILE A 524 -18.77 -15.13 -18.12
N GLN A 525 -19.20 -16.38 -18.30
CA GLN A 525 -18.81 -17.52 -17.47
C GLN A 525 -17.29 -17.75 -17.53
N GLU A 526 -16.70 -17.66 -18.72
CA GLU A 526 -15.26 -17.74 -18.94
C GLU A 526 -14.52 -16.62 -18.20
N GLN A 527 -14.98 -15.37 -18.29
CA GLN A 527 -14.33 -14.25 -17.62
C GLN A 527 -14.45 -14.32 -16.09
N ILE A 528 -15.59 -14.75 -15.54
CA ILE A 528 -15.74 -15.02 -14.10
C ILE A 528 -14.70 -16.06 -13.65
N THR A 529 -14.62 -17.15 -14.42
CA THR A 529 -13.68 -18.24 -14.16
C THR A 529 -12.23 -17.75 -14.19
N ARG A 530 -11.87 -16.97 -15.22
CA ARG A 530 -10.54 -16.39 -15.37
C ARG A 530 -10.14 -15.52 -14.17
N VAL A 531 -11.02 -14.63 -13.70
CA VAL A 531 -10.73 -13.71 -12.58
C VAL A 531 -10.50 -14.46 -11.27
N LEU A 532 -11.22 -15.55 -11.02
CA LEU A 532 -10.99 -16.39 -9.85
C LEU A 532 -9.67 -17.16 -9.96
N LEU A 533 -9.37 -17.70 -11.13
CA LEU A 533 -8.20 -18.57 -11.34
C LEU A 533 -6.88 -17.84 -11.38
N GLU A 534 -6.82 -16.68 -12.03
CA GLU A 534 -5.57 -15.91 -12.06
C GLU A 534 -5.09 -15.59 -10.63
N ARG A 535 -6.03 -15.40 -9.69
CA ARG A 535 -5.76 -15.21 -8.25
C ARG A 535 -5.35 -16.47 -7.51
N LEU A 536 -5.61 -17.67 -8.04
CA LEU A 536 -5.26 -18.94 -7.40
C LEU A 536 -4.00 -19.59 -8.00
N PHE A 537 -3.58 -19.16 -9.20
CA PHE A 537 -2.37 -19.67 -9.85
C PHE A 537 -1.07 -19.01 -9.40
N VAL A 538 -1.15 -17.88 -8.71
CA VAL A 538 0.02 -17.25 -8.08
C VAL A 538 0.43 -17.95 -6.78
N GLU A 539 1.59 -17.56 -6.24
CA GLU A 539 2.06 -18.07 -4.96
C GLU A 539 1.15 -17.61 -3.81
N ARG A 540 1.17 -18.36 -2.70
CA ARG A 540 0.46 -17.97 -1.49
C ARG A 540 0.95 -16.59 -1.02
N PRO A 541 0.11 -15.80 -0.33
CA PRO A 541 -1.21 -16.17 0.20
C PRO A 541 -2.35 -16.06 -0.85
N HIS A 542 -3.44 -16.77 -0.59
CA HIS A 542 -4.68 -16.69 -1.38
C HIS A 542 -5.82 -16.19 -0.49
N PRO A 543 -6.65 -15.23 -0.96
CA PRO A 543 -7.81 -14.77 -0.19
C PRO A 543 -8.79 -15.91 0.05
N TRP A 544 -9.25 -16.05 1.30
CA TRP A 544 -10.14 -17.13 1.72
C TRP A 544 -11.42 -17.21 0.87
N GLY A 545 -12.08 -16.06 0.65
CA GLY A 545 -13.31 -15.95 -0.09
C GLY A 545 -13.17 -16.31 -1.57
N ILE A 546 -12.04 -15.98 -2.20
CA ILE A 546 -11.74 -16.42 -3.58
C ILE A 546 -11.72 -17.93 -3.65
N LEU A 547 -10.99 -18.58 -2.74
CA LEU A 547 -10.87 -20.03 -2.72
C LEU A 547 -12.22 -20.70 -2.45
N ILE A 548 -12.99 -20.20 -1.48
CA ILE A 548 -14.32 -20.70 -1.17
C ILE A 548 -15.28 -20.57 -2.35
N THR A 549 -15.32 -19.41 -3.00
CA THR A 549 -16.20 -19.15 -4.15
C THR A 549 -15.83 -20.08 -5.32
N PHE A 550 -14.54 -20.26 -5.57
CA PHE A 550 -14.07 -21.19 -6.59
C PHE A 550 -14.42 -22.65 -6.27
N LEU A 551 -14.23 -23.10 -5.03
CA LEU A 551 -14.56 -24.46 -4.61
C LEU A 551 -16.07 -24.74 -4.72
N GLU A 552 -16.91 -23.77 -4.39
CA GLU A 552 -18.36 -23.87 -4.56
C GLU A 552 -18.75 -24.00 -6.05
N LEU A 553 -18.19 -23.14 -6.90
CA LEU A 553 -18.39 -23.19 -8.35
C LEU A 553 -17.93 -24.54 -8.95
N TYR A 554 -16.79 -25.05 -8.48
CA TYR A 554 -16.17 -26.28 -9.00
C TYR A 554 -16.85 -27.56 -8.51
N ARG A 555 -17.33 -27.60 -7.25
CA ARG A 555 -17.87 -28.81 -6.61
C ARG A 555 -19.38 -28.92 -6.73
N ASN A 556 -20.12 -27.82 -6.77
CA ASN A 556 -21.57 -27.87 -6.79
C ASN A 556 -22.09 -28.20 -8.20
N PRO A 557 -22.79 -29.35 -8.38
CA PRO A 557 -23.27 -29.77 -9.69
C PRO A 557 -24.25 -28.78 -10.33
N ARG A 558 -24.89 -27.91 -9.52
CA ARG A 558 -25.81 -26.85 -9.99
C ARG A 558 -25.22 -25.99 -11.11
N TYR A 559 -23.94 -25.64 -11.02
CA TYR A 559 -23.31 -24.74 -11.98
C TYR A 559 -22.86 -25.44 -13.28
N ASN A 560 -22.89 -26.78 -13.30
CA ASN A 560 -22.43 -27.59 -14.42
C ASN A 560 -21.02 -27.19 -14.93
N PHE A 561 -20.15 -26.78 -14.00
CA PHE A 561 -18.91 -26.06 -14.31
C PHE A 561 -17.93 -26.87 -15.16
N ARG A 562 -17.69 -28.14 -14.81
CA ARG A 562 -16.73 -29.02 -15.52
C ARG A 562 -17.14 -29.35 -16.94
N ASN A 563 -18.43 -29.21 -17.26
CA ASN A 563 -18.98 -29.54 -18.58
C ASN A 563 -19.08 -28.32 -19.50
N ARG A 564 -18.53 -27.15 -19.11
CA ARG A 564 -18.51 -25.95 -19.96
C ARG A 564 -17.43 -26.11 -21.04
N SER A 565 -17.70 -25.62 -22.26
CA SER A 565 -16.82 -25.83 -23.43
C SER A 565 -15.45 -25.17 -23.30
N PHE A 566 -15.33 -24.10 -22.52
CA PHE A 566 -14.03 -23.45 -22.23
C PHE A 566 -13.18 -24.21 -21.19
N ILE A 567 -13.69 -25.26 -20.54
CA ILE A 567 -12.89 -26.09 -19.63
C ILE A 567 -12.18 -27.18 -20.43
N THR A 568 -10.91 -26.94 -20.73
CA THR A 568 -10.05 -27.92 -21.39
C THR A 568 -9.39 -28.86 -20.37
N PRO A 569 -8.91 -30.05 -20.78
CA PRO A 569 -8.21 -30.98 -19.86
C PRO A 569 -6.97 -30.38 -19.19
N GLU A 570 -6.30 -29.42 -19.84
CA GLU A 570 -5.16 -28.71 -19.27
C GLU A 570 -5.59 -27.79 -18.11
N ILE A 571 -6.69 -27.09 -18.30
CA ILE A 571 -7.30 -26.22 -17.29
C ILE A 571 -7.83 -27.06 -16.11
N GLU A 572 -8.43 -28.22 -16.40
CA GLU A 572 -8.89 -29.15 -15.37
C GLU A 572 -7.75 -29.64 -14.47
N LYS A 573 -6.59 -30.01 -15.05
CA LYS A 573 -5.38 -30.35 -14.27
C LYS A 573 -4.90 -29.20 -13.40
N LEU A 574 -4.99 -27.96 -13.88
CA LEU A 574 -4.65 -26.79 -13.09
C LEU A 574 -5.62 -26.62 -11.90
N PHE A 575 -6.91 -26.93 -12.07
CA PHE A 575 -7.88 -26.92 -10.98
C PHE A 575 -7.61 -27.99 -9.95
N GLU A 576 -7.31 -29.21 -10.37
CA GLU A 576 -6.91 -30.29 -9.47
C GLU A 576 -5.66 -29.88 -8.65
N SER A 577 -4.73 -29.15 -9.26
CA SER A 577 -3.58 -28.60 -8.55
C SER A 577 -3.96 -27.55 -7.50
N VAL A 578 -4.95 -26.69 -7.78
CA VAL A 578 -5.46 -25.71 -6.80
C VAL A 578 -6.23 -26.41 -5.68
N VAL A 579 -7.09 -27.37 -6.00
CA VAL A 579 -7.89 -28.13 -5.04
C VAL A 579 -7.01 -29.00 -4.15
N SER A 580 -5.97 -29.63 -4.69
CA SER A 580 -5.00 -30.41 -3.90
C SER A 580 -4.17 -29.51 -2.99
N ARG A 581 -3.74 -28.33 -3.47
CA ARG A 581 -3.06 -27.32 -2.65
C ARG A 581 -3.96 -26.74 -1.55
N ALA A 582 -5.27 -26.68 -1.77
CA ALA A 582 -6.22 -26.26 -0.76
C ALA A 582 -6.44 -27.36 0.28
N GLY A 583 -6.31 -28.64 -0.08
CA GLY A 583 -6.59 -29.82 0.75
C GLY A 583 -5.79 -29.91 2.05
N PRO A 584 -6.26 -30.69 3.04
CA PRO A 584 -5.48 -30.93 4.26
C PRO A 584 -4.12 -31.53 3.87
N LYS A 585 -3.03 -31.01 4.46
CA LYS A 585 -1.71 -31.62 4.31
C LYS A 585 -1.78 -33.08 4.80
N PRO A 586 -1.23 -34.06 4.07
CA PRO A 586 -1.10 -35.41 4.60
C PRO A 586 -0.29 -35.35 5.90
N VAL A 587 -0.72 -36.17 6.88
CA VAL A 587 -0.21 -36.19 8.26
C VAL A 587 1.24 -36.70 8.35
N ASP A 588 1.81 -37.19 7.26
CA ASP A 588 3.16 -37.74 7.21
C ASP A 588 4.16 -36.72 6.64
N GLU A 589 4.51 -35.71 7.44
CA GLU A 589 5.80 -35.00 7.39
C GLU A 589 5.88 -34.12 8.66
N SER A 590 6.10 -34.80 9.79
CA SER A 590 6.47 -34.21 11.08
C SER A 590 7.96 -34.41 11.33
#